data_AF-A0A381XYR8-F1
#
_entry.id   AF-A0A381XYR8-F1
#
_cell.length_a   1.000
_cell.length_b   1.000
_cell.length_c   1.000
_cell.angle_alpha   90.00
_cell.angle_beta   90.00
_cell.angle_gamma   90.00
#
_symmetry.space_group_name_H-M   'P 1'
#
loop_
_entity.id
_entity.type
_entity.pdbx_description
1 polymer ?
#
loop_
_entity_poly.entity_id
_entity_poly.type
_entity_poly.pdbx_seq_one_letter_code
_entity_poly.pdbx_strand_id
1 'polypeptide(L)'
;RVEIRFLWNHDNSPTPSLKEMVAAAARAEPGAKQELVFVKEVSTRYGRPQTTGLALVYGSSESAALESDYVRVRHGEKTESKPPVVAVVPEPAEAADEESDEGESEDGGE
;
A
#
# COMPACT_ATOMS: atom_id res chain seq x y z
N ARG A 1 3.20 21.00 -2.71
CA ARG A 1 3.20 20.00 -1.62
C ARG A 1 4.52 20.07 -0.89
N VAL A 2 4.55 19.70 0.38
CA VAL A 2 5.79 19.57 1.18
C VAL A 2 6.09 18.08 1.36
N GLU A 3 7.36 17.70 1.24
CA GLU A 3 7.79 16.31 1.38
C GLU A 3 8.70 16.18 2.60
N ILE A 4 8.32 15.32 3.55
CA ILE A 4 9.03 15.13 4.82
C ILE A 4 9.54 13.69 4.86
N ARG A 5 10.85 13.52 4.77
CA ARG A 5 11.52 12.24 5.07
C ARG A 5 11.69 12.14 6.56
N PHE A 6 11.10 11.12 7.18
CA PHE A 6 11.17 10.93 8.62
C PHE A 6 11.89 9.63 8.99
N LEU A 7 12.48 9.66 10.18
CA LEU A 7 13.01 8.52 10.89
C LEU A 7 12.36 8.51 12.27
N TRP A 8 11.74 7.39 12.60
CA TRP A 8 11.02 7.17 13.84
C TRP A 8 11.69 6.04 14.61
N ASN A 9 12.25 6.36 15.78
CA ASN A 9 12.77 5.37 16.73
C ASN A 9 11.67 5.00 17.72
N HIS A 10 11.38 3.71 17.86
CA HIS A 10 10.30 3.18 18.69
C HIS A 10 10.84 2.09 19.63
N ASP A 11 11.93 2.37 20.37
CA ASP A 11 12.73 1.39 21.11
C ASP A 11 11.97 0.50 22.11
N ASN A 12 10.87 1.02 22.67
CA ASN A 12 10.04 0.30 23.65
C ASN A 12 8.58 0.19 23.21
N SER A 13 8.32 0.43 21.92
CA SER A 13 6.97 0.52 21.38
C SER A 13 6.86 -0.31 20.11
N PRO A 14 5.65 -0.80 19.77
CA PRO A 14 5.43 -1.39 18.46
C PRO A 14 5.75 -0.38 17.35
N THR A 15 5.94 -0.89 16.13
CA THR A 15 6.04 -0.08 14.92
C THR A 15 4.88 0.92 14.87
N PRO A 16 5.15 2.23 14.64
CA PRO A 16 4.11 3.24 14.63
C PRO A 16 3.06 2.92 13.57
N SER A 17 1.79 3.11 13.93
CA SER A 17 0.70 2.90 13.01
C SER A 17 0.64 4.02 11.96
N LEU A 18 -0.06 3.76 10.85
CA LEU A 18 -0.27 4.75 9.78
C LEU A 18 -0.86 6.06 10.33
N LYS A 19 -1.85 5.96 11.22
CA LYS A 19 -2.53 7.13 11.81
C LYS A 19 -1.58 7.97 12.66
N GLU A 20 -0.70 7.33 13.42
CA GLU A 20 0.30 8.04 14.22
C GLU A 20 1.32 8.77 13.34
N MET A 21 1.77 8.13 12.26
CA MET A 21 2.68 8.76 11.30
C MET A 21 2.02 9.96 10.60
N VAL A 22 0.76 9.82 10.18
CA VAL A 22 -0.03 10.93 9.59
C VAL A 22 -0.19 12.09 10.57
N ALA A 23 -0.57 11.80 11.83
CA ALA A 23 -0.74 12.82 12.85
C ALA A 23 0.59 13.53 13.20
N ALA A 24 1.69 12.79 13.25
CA ALA A 24 3.02 13.36 13.49
C ALA A 24 3.46 14.27 12.33
N ALA A 25 3.25 13.84 11.08
CA ALA A 25 3.58 14.66 9.91
C ALA A 25 2.72 15.94 9.83
N ALA A 26 1.43 15.87 10.18
CA ALA A 26 0.57 17.04 10.26
C ALA A 26 0.97 18.02 11.39
N ARG A 27 1.60 17.52 12.46
CA ARG A 27 2.15 18.39 13.52
C ARG A 27 3.48 19.03 13.14
N ALA A 28 4.24 18.38 12.25
CA ALA A 28 5.54 18.88 11.80
C ALA A 28 5.40 20.06 10.82
N GLU A 29 4.30 20.15 10.07
CA GLU A 29 4.01 21.25 9.15
C GLU A 29 2.90 22.16 9.71
N PRO A 30 3.18 23.45 9.97
CA PRO A 30 2.20 24.37 10.54
C PRO A 30 1.12 24.75 9.52
N GLY A 31 -0.11 24.30 9.76
CA GLY A 31 -1.26 24.55 8.88
C GLY A 31 -1.74 23.31 8.13
N ALA A 32 -1.01 22.20 8.24
CA ALA A 32 -1.41 20.91 7.68
C ALA A 32 -2.69 20.37 8.30
N LYS A 33 -3.59 19.90 7.43
CA LYS A 33 -4.73 19.05 7.81
C LYS A 33 -4.33 17.60 7.65
N GLN A 34 -4.64 16.75 8.64
CA GLN A 34 -4.32 15.31 8.59
C GLN A 34 -4.94 14.61 7.36
N GLU A 35 -6.06 15.11 6.87
CA GLU A 35 -6.78 14.65 5.67
C GLU A 35 -5.97 14.82 4.38
N LEU A 36 -5.00 15.75 4.38
CA LEU A 36 -4.15 16.10 3.24
C LEU A 36 -2.73 15.56 3.40
N VAL A 37 -2.52 14.64 4.32
CA VAL A 37 -1.22 14.02 4.61
C VAL A 37 -1.23 12.56 4.20
N PHE A 38 -0.34 12.21 3.29
CA PHE A 38 -0.18 10.84 2.81
C PHE A 38 1.21 10.32 3.15
N VAL A 39 1.26 9.11 3.70
CA VAL A 39 2.51 8.44 4.05
C VAL A 39 2.81 7.35 3.03
N LYS A 40 4.02 7.39 2.46
CA LYS A 40 4.54 6.46 1.47
C LYS A 40 5.89 5.90 1.91
N GLU A 41 6.29 4.82 1.26
CA GLU A 41 7.63 4.22 1.40
C GLU A 41 8.01 3.91 2.86
N VAL A 42 7.03 3.49 3.65
CA VAL A 42 7.27 3.10 5.04
C VAL A 42 8.06 1.80 5.07
N SER A 43 9.23 1.84 5.67
CA SER A 43 10.10 0.68 5.86
C SER A 43 10.57 0.61 7.29
N THR A 44 10.35 -0.53 7.94
CA THR A 44 10.87 -0.82 9.27
C THR A 44 12.09 -1.70 9.15
N ARG A 45 13.17 -1.31 9.81
CA ARG A 45 14.42 -2.08 9.77
C ARG A 45 14.29 -3.34 10.63
N TYR A 46 14.53 -4.51 10.06
CA TYR A 46 14.54 -5.75 10.85
C TYR A 46 15.66 -5.72 11.90
N GLY A 47 15.34 -6.16 13.12
CA GLY A 47 16.26 -6.21 14.25
C GLY A 47 16.60 -4.85 14.86
N ARG A 48 16.02 -3.73 14.39
CA ARG A 48 16.10 -2.42 15.06
C ARG A 48 14.72 -1.78 15.13
N PRO A 49 14.32 -1.20 16.26
CA PRO A 49 13.04 -0.50 16.40
C PRO A 49 13.09 0.87 15.72
N GLN A 50 13.32 0.88 14.41
CA GLN A 50 13.46 2.07 13.60
C GLN A 50 12.63 1.93 12.32
N THR A 51 11.73 2.88 12.11
CA THR A 51 10.91 3.02 10.91
C THR A 51 11.30 4.29 10.18
N THR A 52 11.43 4.21 8.86
CA THR A 52 11.61 5.35 7.98
C THR A 52 10.44 5.46 7.02
N GLY A 53 10.15 6.66 6.54
CA GLY A 53 9.15 6.85 5.51
C GLY A 53 9.16 8.26 4.94
N LEU A 54 8.26 8.47 3.98
CA LEU A 54 8.03 9.75 3.34
C LEU A 54 6.60 10.20 3.60
N ALA A 55 6.43 11.38 4.21
CA ALA A 55 5.13 12.02 4.35
C ALA A 55 5.00 13.16 3.35
N LEU A 56 3.92 13.14 2.57
CA LEU A 56 3.55 14.17 1.61
C LEU A 56 2.41 14.99 2.20
N VAL A 57 2.67 16.27 2.44
CA VAL A 57 1.68 17.23 2.97
C VAL A 57 1.18 18.10 1.83
N TYR A 58 -0.11 18.02 1.55
CA TYR A 58 -0.78 18.81 0.53
C TYR A 58 -1.48 20.03 1.13
N GLY A 59 -1.46 21.14 0.40
CA GLY A 59 -2.17 22.36 0.80
C GLY A 59 -3.62 22.40 0.32
N SER A 60 -4.00 21.56 -0.65
CA SER A 60 -5.35 21.48 -1.22
C SER A 60 -5.74 20.04 -1.57
N SER A 61 -7.05 19.77 -1.57
CA SER A 61 -7.62 18.47 -1.96
C SER A 61 -7.39 18.15 -3.43
N GLU A 62 -7.42 19.15 -4.32
CA GLU A 62 -7.11 18.97 -5.75
C GLU A 62 -5.70 18.42 -5.97
N SER A 63 -4.73 18.89 -5.18
CA SER A 63 -3.36 18.39 -5.27
C SER A 63 -3.22 16.97 -4.70
N ALA A 64 -3.99 16.65 -3.65
CA ALA A 64 -4.05 15.32 -3.07
C ALA A 64 -4.69 14.28 -4.00
N ALA A 65 -5.67 14.68 -4.82
CA ALA A 65 -6.38 13.80 -5.76
C ALA A 65 -5.48 13.26 -6.90
N LEU A 66 -4.30 13.87 -7.11
CA LEU A 66 -3.30 13.35 -8.06
C LEU A 66 -2.62 12.07 -7.56
N GLU A 67 -2.79 11.72 -6.28
CA GLU A 67 -2.27 10.48 -5.72
C GLU A 67 -3.03 9.25 -6.22
N SER A 68 -2.33 8.13 -6.29
CA SER A 68 -2.93 6.85 -6.70
C SER A 68 -4.08 6.45 -5.77
N ASP A 69 -5.14 5.88 -6.33
CA ASP A 69 -6.32 5.42 -5.61
C ASP A 69 -5.96 4.52 -4.42
N TYR A 70 -4.95 3.65 -4.57
CA TYR A 70 -4.46 2.79 -3.49
C TYR A 70 -4.04 3.58 -2.24
N VAL A 71 -3.32 4.68 -2.44
CA VAL A 71 -2.79 5.50 -1.35
C VAL A 71 -3.93 6.27 -0.68
N ARG A 72 -4.88 6.77 -1.48
CA ARG A 72 -6.07 7.49 -1.00
C ARG A 72 -6.97 6.60 -0.15
N VAL A 73 -7.27 5.39 -0.64
CA VAL A 73 -8.07 4.40 0.11
C VAL A 73 -7.39 3.99 1.42
N ARG A 74 -6.08 3.76 1.39
CA ARG A 74 -5.30 3.42 2.61
C ARG A 74 -5.38 4.51 3.69
N HIS A 75 -5.53 5.77 3.28
CA HIS A 75 -5.61 6.92 4.19
C HIS A 75 -7.05 7.36 4.49
N GLY A 76 -8.04 6.54 4.13
CA GLY A 76 -9.44 6.74 4.53
C GLY A 76 -10.27 7.57 3.56
N GLU A 77 -9.73 7.92 2.39
CA GLU A 77 -10.56 8.48 1.32
C GLU A 77 -11.45 7.36 0.77
N LYS A 78 -12.76 7.51 0.94
CA LYS A 78 -13.72 6.59 0.32
C LYS A 78 -13.61 6.80 -1.18
N THR A 79 -13.01 5.84 -1.88
CA THR A 79 -13.13 5.74 -3.33
C THR A 79 -14.62 5.80 -3.67
N GLU A 80 -15.05 6.83 -4.38
CA GLU A 80 -16.24 6.68 -5.21
C GLU A 80 -15.87 5.60 -6.21
N SER A 81 -16.44 4.40 -6.01
CA SER A 81 -16.28 3.26 -6.90
C SER A 81 -16.68 3.67 -8.31
N LYS A 82 -15.71 4.11 -9.11
CA LYS A 82 -15.90 4.22 -10.54
C LYS A 82 -16.14 2.79 -11.03
N PRO A 83 -17.29 2.49 -11.69
CA PRO A 83 -17.61 1.13 -12.06
C PRO A 83 -16.50 0.57 -12.95
N PRO A 84 -16.16 -0.71 -12.82
CA PRO A 84 -15.14 -1.33 -13.65
C PRO A 84 -15.60 -1.22 -15.11
N VAL A 85 -14.84 -0.47 -15.92
CA VAL A 85 -14.90 -0.64 -17.37
C VAL A 85 -14.35 -2.04 -17.64
N VAL A 86 -15.27 -3.00 -17.74
CA VAL A 86 -15.01 -4.35 -18.20
C VAL A 86 -14.48 -4.21 -19.63
N ALA A 87 -13.16 -4.20 -19.77
CA ALA A 87 -12.50 -4.37 -21.05
C ALA A 87 -12.82 -5.80 -21.51
N VAL A 88 -13.71 -5.89 -22.49
CA VAL A 88 -14.07 -7.10 -23.21
C VAL A 88 -12.79 -7.74 -23.74
N VAL A 89 -12.37 -8.84 -23.13
CA VAL A 89 -11.41 -9.78 -23.71
C VAL A 89 -12.19 -10.66 -24.70
N PRO A 90 -11.91 -10.61 -26.02
CA PRO A 90 -12.43 -11.63 -26.91
C PRO A 90 -11.65 -12.93 -26.68
N GLU A 91 -12.42 -13.97 -26.43
CA GLU A 91 -12.06 -15.39 -26.37
C GLU A 91 -11.26 -15.84 -27.62
N PRO A 92 -10.18 -16.61 -27.45
CA PRO A 92 -9.74 -17.53 -28.49
C PRO A 92 -10.15 -18.97 -28.11
N ALA A 93 -11.01 -19.52 -28.96
CA ALA A 93 -11.39 -20.92 -29.02
C ALA A 93 -10.22 -21.84 -29.41
N GLU A 94 -10.29 -23.07 -28.87
CA GLU A 94 -9.82 -24.37 -29.36
C GLU A 94 -8.42 -24.52 -30.01
N ALA A 95 -7.61 -25.43 -29.45
CA ALA A 95 -7.30 -26.72 -30.09
C ALA A 95 -6.52 -27.65 -29.14
N ALA A 96 -6.90 -28.92 -29.20
CA ALA A 96 -6.42 -30.08 -28.45
C ALA A 96 -5.01 -30.55 -28.84
N ASP A 97 -4.37 -31.32 -27.93
CA ASP A 97 -3.57 -32.55 -28.17
C ASP A 97 -3.05 -33.02 -26.79
N GLU A 98 -3.67 -33.99 -26.14
CA GLU A 98 -3.48 -35.46 -26.20
C GLU A 98 -2.40 -36.02 -25.26
N GLU A 99 -2.71 -37.21 -24.76
CA GLU A 99 -2.20 -37.93 -23.59
C GLU A 99 -0.78 -38.50 -23.70
N SER A 100 -0.21 -38.82 -22.53
CA SER A 100 0.64 -39.97 -22.15
C SER A 100 1.73 -39.47 -21.18
N ASP A 101 2.10 -40.13 -20.10
CA ASP A 101 2.18 -41.57 -19.86
C ASP A 101 2.22 -41.81 -18.34
N GLU A 102 1.71 -42.97 -17.94
CA GLU A 102 1.58 -43.45 -16.58
C GLU A 102 2.96 -43.80 -15.96
N GLY A 103 3.06 -43.68 -14.63
CA GLY A 103 4.25 -44.06 -13.88
C GLY A 103 3.91 -44.30 -12.41
N GLU A 104 3.56 -45.55 -12.13
CA GLU A 104 3.13 -46.17 -10.88
C GLU A 104 4.02 -46.00 -9.63
N SER A 105 3.34 -45.98 -8.47
CA SER A 105 3.53 -46.81 -7.26
C SER A 105 4.61 -46.52 -6.17
N GLU A 106 4.24 -46.99 -4.96
CA GLU A 106 4.97 -47.29 -3.69
C GLU A 106 4.87 -46.22 -2.59
N ASP A 107 3.99 -46.32 -1.58
CA ASP A 107 3.85 -47.25 -0.40
C ASP A 107 4.73 -46.89 0.82
N GLY A 108 4.10 -46.87 2.01
CA GLY A 108 4.71 -46.84 3.36
C GLY A 108 5.16 -45.46 3.88
N GLY A 109 4.77 -44.93 5.04
CA GLY A 109 4.34 -45.55 6.29
C GLY A 109 5.49 -45.54 7.31
N GLU A 110 5.51 -44.56 8.21
CA GLU A 110 6.18 -44.63 9.52
C GLU A 110 5.42 -43.79 10.57
#